data_AF-A0A960E522-F1
#
_entry.id   AF-A0A960E522-F1
#
_cell.length_a   1.000
_cell.length_b   1.000
_cell.length_c   1.000
_cell.angle_alpha   90.00
_cell.angle_beta   90.00
_cell.angle_gamma   90.00
#
_symmetry.space_group_name_H-M   'P 1'
#
loop_
_entity.id
_entity.type
_entity.pdbx_description
1 polymer ?
#
loop_
_entity_poly.entity_id
_entity_poly.type
_entity_poly.pdbx_seq_one_letter_code
_entity_poly.pdbx_strand_id
1 'polypeptide(L)'
;MASGNVLYVTVDQWRAECLGIAGHPVVQTPTLDDLARRGVRFARHWSVTAPCGPSRASLHTGRYLMGHRSVNNGTPLAHDMDNVARRARAAGYDPTLFGYTDTSVDPRTVVDPDDPRLRDYEGVLPGFTEGTVLTWERMDPWLAWLEARGHTLPGTWRELFDPLPDYPGAEDHPSAWAPSRFPA
;
A
#
# COMPACT_ATOMS: atom_id res chain seq x y z
N MET A 1 -2.86 3.37 28.78
CA MET A 1 -2.74 4.11 27.51
C MET A 1 -1.61 3.49 26.72
N ALA A 2 -1.80 3.29 25.43
CA ALA A 2 -0.74 2.75 24.59
C ALA A 2 0.42 3.76 24.55
N SER A 3 1.63 3.32 24.91
CA SER A 3 2.81 4.18 24.93
C SER A 3 3.57 4.01 23.62
N GLY A 4 3.59 5.05 22.79
CA GLY A 4 4.32 5.10 21.52
C GLY A 4 3.44 4.99 20.28
N ASN A 5 3.90 5.57 19.18
CA ASN A 5 3.22 5.56 17.87
C ASN A 5 3.66 4.33 17.06
N VAL A 6 2.77 3.85 16.18
CA VAL A 6 3.07 2.76 15.24
C VAL A 6 2.97 3.28 13.81
N LEU A 7 4.02 3.10 13.02
CA LEU A 7 4.00 3.32 11.57
C LEU A 7 4.04 1.95 10.88
N TYR A 8 2.95 1.60 10.19
CA TYR A 8 2.84 0.37 9.42
C TYR A 8 2.93 0.68 7.92
N VAL A 9 3.97 0.17 7.27
CA VAL A 9 4.23 0.39 5.84
C VAL A 9 4.08 -0.92 5.09
N THR A 10 3.23 -0.91 4.06
CA THR A 10 3.05 -2.03 3.12
C THR A 10 3.36 -1.55 1.72
N VAL A 11 4.19 -2.29 0.98
CA VAL A 11 4.58 -1.95 -0.39
C VAL A 11 4.06 -3.02 -1.34
N ASP A 12 3.45 -2.60 -2.45
CA ASP A 12 2.87 -3.54 -3.42
C ASP A 12 3.95 -4.13 -4.34
N GLN A 13 3.80 -5.41 -4.66
CA GLN A 13 4.66 -6.18 -5.58
C GLN A 13 6.17 -6.18 -5.27
N TRP A 14 6.60 -5.70 -4.10
CA TRP A 14 8.01 -5.63 -3.76
C TRP A 14 8.60 -7.03 -3.53
N ARG A 15 9.68 -7.33 -4.24
CA ARG A 15 10.42 -8.60 -4.13
C ARG A 15 11.41 -8.57 -2.97
N ALA A 16 11.45 -9.64 -2.19
CA ALA A 16 12.26 -9.71 -0.96
C ALA A 16 13.77 -9.51 -1.19
N GLU A 17 14.25 -9.89 -2.37
CA GLU A 17 15.63 -9.75 -2.82
C GLU A 17 15.95 -8.34 -3.34
N CYS A 18 14.95 -7.51 -3.69
CA CYS A 18 15.16 -6.15 -4.18
C CYS A 18 15.44 -5.18 -3.02
N LEU A 19 16.47 -5.49 -2.23
CA LEU A 19 16.93 -4.70 -1.10
C LEU A 19 18.47 -4.72 -1.08
N GLY A 20 19.07 -3.54 -0.93
CA GLY A 20 20.53 -3.39 -0.79
C GLY A 20 21.06 -4.17 0.42
N ILE A 21 20.37 -4.09 1.56
CA ILE A 21 20.71 -4.85 2.78
C ILE A 21 20.57 -6.37 2.64
N ALA A 22 19.88 -6.85 1.59
CA ALA A 22 19.79 -8.26 1.24
C ALA A 22 20.90 -8.71 0.26
N GLY A 23 21.80 -7.80 -0.14
CA GLY A 23 22.91 -8.09 -1.04
C GLY A 23 22.55 -8.00 -2.52
N HIS A 24 21.49 -7.28 -2.89
CA HIS A 24 21.13 -7.10 -4.30
C HIS A 24 22.27 -6.39 -5.06
N PRO A 25 22.70 -6.88 -6.24
CA PRO A 25 23.89 -6.35 -6.92
C PRO A 25 23.70 -4.95 -7.54
N VAL A 26 22.44 -4.55 -7.79
CA VAL A 26 22.09 -3.30 -8.48
C VAL A 26 21.21 -2.36 -7.64
N VAL A 27 20.05 -2.84 -7.17
CA VAL A 27 19.09 -2.07 -6.36
C VAL A 27 19.74 -1.49 -5.09
N GLN A 28 19.64 -0.17 -4.95
CA GLN A 28 20.07 0.58 -3.78
C GLN A 28 18.85 1.09 -3.02
N THR A 29 18.77 0.77 -1.73
CA THR A 29 17.63 1.13 -0.87
C THR A 29 18.09 1.79 0.43
N PRO A 30 18.86 2.89 0.36
CA PRO A 30 19.59 3.43 1.52
C PRO A 30 18.69 3.70 2.74
N THR A 31 17.48 4.22 2.52
CA THR A 31 16.49 4.48 3.59
C THR A 31 15.99 3.20 4.25
N LEU A 32 15.66 2.17 3.45
CA LEU A 32 15.20 0.88 3.98
C LEU A 32 16.34 0.08 4.61
N ASP A 33 17.55 0.19 4.05
CA ASP A 33 18.76 -0.42 4.59
C ASP A 33 19.11 0.19 5.95
N ASP A 34 18.92 1.50 6.10
CA ASP A 34 19.10 2.19 7.38
C ASP A 34 18.06 1.79 8.42
N LEU A 35 16.78 1.71 8.01
CA LEU A 35 15.72 1.19 8.85
C LEU A 35 16.03 -0.24 9.32
N ALA A 36 16.49 -1.11 8.42
CA ALA A 36 16.86 -2.49 8.74
C ALA A 36 18.07 -2.56 9.68
N ARG A 37 19.09 -1.70 9.52
CA ARG A 37 20.27 -1.62 10.39
C ARG A 37 19.94 -1.15 11.82
N ARG A 38 18.92 -0.29 11.96
CA ARG A 38 18.45 0.20 13.26
C ARG A 38 17.37 -0.68 13.90
N GLY A 39 16.96 -1.76 13.23
CA GLY A 39 15.87 -2.62 13.65
C GLY A 39 16.15 -4.10 13.45
N VAL A 40 15.10 -4.86 13.14
CA VAL A 40 15.17 -6.29 12.91
C VAL A 40 14.64 -6.60 11.52
N ARG A 41 15.43 -7.34 10.72
CA ARG A 41 15.02 -7.84 9.40
C ARG A 41 14.74 -9.34 9.47
N PHE A 42 13.54 -9.74 9.08
CA PHE A 42 13.18 -11.15 8.95
C PHE A 42 13.53 -11.64 7.54
N ALA A 43 14.65 -12.36 7.40
CA ALA A 43 15.08 -12.92 6.11
C ALA A 43 14.19 -14.07 5.59
N ARG A 44 13.26 -14.54 6.44
CA ARG A 44 12.36 -15.66 6.21
C ARG A 44 10.94 -15.25 6.58
N HIS A 45 10.37 -14.39 5.75
CA HIS A 45 9.02 -13.86 5.89
C HIS A 45 8.25 -14.12 4.60
N TRP A 46 7.15 -14.85 4.68
CA TRP A 46 6.38 -15.29 3.52
C TRP A 46 4.97 -14.74 3.57
N SER A 47 4.48 -14.26 2.43
CA SER A 47 3.06 -13.96 2.24
C SER A 47 2.25 -15.24 2.38
N VAL A 48 1.10 -15.15 3.07
CA VAL A 48 0.19 -16.28 3.25
C VAL A 48 -0.38 -16.77 1.93
N THR A 49 -0.62 -15.85 1.00
CA THR A 49 -1.28 -16.11 -0.27
C THR A 49 -0.95 -15.00 -1.28
N ALA A 50 -1.36 -15.22 -2.53
CA ALA A 50 -1.40 -14.23 -3.61
C ALA A 50 -2.74 -14.43 -4.35
N PRO A 51 -3.34 -13.40 -4.97
CA PRO A 51 -2.84 -12.03 -5.25
C PRO A 51 -2.93 -11.01 -4.09
N CYS A 52 -2.75 -9.72 -4.38
CA CYS A 52 -2.61 -8.62 -3.43
C CYS A 52 -3.79 -8.47 -2.44
N GLY A 53 -5.04 -8.50 -2.90
CA GLY A 53 -6.22 -8.39 -2.04
C GLY A 53 -6.29 -9.50 -0.98
N PRO A 54 -6.22 -10.80 -1.36
CA PRO A 54 -6.12 -11.91 -0.41
C PRO A 54 -4.93 -11.81 0.55
N SER A 55 -3.76 -11.40 0.06
CA SER A 55 -2.56 -11.21 0.89
C SER A 55 -2.75 -10.10 1.94
N ARG A 56 -3.29 -8.95 1.52
CA ARG A 56 -3.62 -7.82 2.40
C ARG A 56 -4.71 -8.19 3.40
N ALA A 57 -5.73 -8.94 3.00
CA ALA A 57 -6.73 -9.46 3.91
C ALA A 57 -6.10 -10.35 5.00
N SER A 58 -5.14 -11.22 4.65
CA SER A 58 -4.37 -11.99 5.63
C SER A 58 -3.56 -11.08 6.57
N LEU A 59 -2.85 -10.08 6.03
CA LEU A 59 -2.07 -9.11 6.82
C LEU A 59 -2.94 -8.32 7.80
N HIS A 60 -4.10 -7.84 7.37
CA HIS A 60 -4.96 -6.97 8.17
C HIS A 60 -5.81 -7.72 9.19
N THR A 61 -6.16 -8.98 8.93
CA THR A 61 -7.01 -9.78 9.83
C THR A 61 -6.20 -10.73 10.73
N GLY A 62 -4.93 -10.97 10.40
CA GLY A 62 -4.11 -11.98 11.07
C GLY A 62 -4.59 -13.41 10.83
N ARG A 63 -5.39 -13.64 9.77
CA ARG A 63 -5.94 -14.96 9.44
C ARG A 63 -5.33 -15.50 8.16
N TYR A 64 -5.32 -16.82 8.04
CA TYR A 64 -5.03 -17.47 6.77
C TYR A 64 -6.18 -17.31 5.76
N LEU A 65 -5.90 -17.54 4.48
CA LEU A 65 -6.86 -17.47 3.37
C LEU A 65 -8.20 -18.16 3.67
N MET A 66 -8.16 -19.41 4.16
CA MET A 66 -9.37 -20.18 4.48
C MET A 66 -10.18 -19.57 5.63
N GLY A 67 -9.55 -18.77 6.48
CA GLY A 67 -10.17 -18.12 7.64
C GLY A 67 -10.86 -16.80 7.31
N HIS A 68 -10.34 -16.03 6.34
CA HIS A 68 -10.96 -14.77 5.90
C HIS A 68 -11.75 -14.89 4.59
N ARG A 69 -11.50 -15.92 3.77
CA ARG A 69 -12.23 -16.29 2.54
C ARG A 69 -12.25 -15.26 1.40
N SER A 70 -11.46 -14.19 1.50
CA SER A 70 -11.17 -13.29 0.39
C SER A 70 -10.13 -13.96 -0.52
N VAL A 71 -10.58 -14.72 -1.52
CA VAL A 71 -9.74 -15.65 -2.29
C VAL A 71 -9.11 -15.06 -3.56
N ASN A 72 -9.67 -13.99 -4.10
CA ASN A 72 -9.16 -13.24 -5.25
C ASN A 72 -9.25 -11.74 -4.98
N ASN A 73 -8.56 -10.93 -5.78
CA ASN A 73 -8.82 -9.48 -5.82
C ASN A 73 -10.31 -9.25 -6.17
N GLY A 74 -10.95 -8.27 -5.53
CA GLY A 74 -12.38 -8.05 -5.69
C GLY A 74 -13.27 -8.94 -4.82
N THR A 75 -12.72 -9.96 -4.13
CA THR A 75 -13.54 -10.77 -3.22
C THR A 75 -13.89 -9.94 -1.98
N PRO A 76 -15.17 -9.78 -1.63
CA PRO A 76 -15.56 -9.02 -0.45
C PRO A 76 -14.97 -9.60 0.84
N LEU A 77 -14.51 -8.72 1.72
CA LEU A 77 -14.19 -9.10 3.10
C LEU A 77 -15.43 -8.90 3.97
N ALA A 78 -15.77 -9.93 4.76
CA ALA A 78 -16.93 -9.89 5.64
C ALA A 78 -16.86 -8.69 6.62
N HIS A 79 -17.93 -7.90 6.69
CA HIS A 79 -17.95 -6.66 7.47
C HIS A 79 -17.78 -6.87 8.98
N ASP A 80 -18.10 -8.06 9.49
CA ASP A 80 -17.98 -8.48 10.88
C ASP A 80 -16.60 -9.06 11.21
N MET A 81 -15.71 -9.18 10.22
CA MET A 81 -14.33 -9.62 10.44
C MET A 81 -13.57 -8.59 11.27
N ASP A 82 -12.99 -9.02 12.40
CA ASP A 82 -12.09 -8.17 13.18
C ASP A 82 -10.78 -7.94 12.40
N ASN A 83 -10.15 -6.79 12.61
CA ASN A 83 -8.98 -6.38 11.84
C ASN A 83 -8.08 -5.41 12.62
N VAL A 84 -6.86 -5.20 12.11
CA VAL A 84 -5.81 -4.39 12.73
C VAL A 84 -6.27 -2.96 13.06
N ALA A 85 -7.09 -2.32 12.22
CA ALA A 85 -7.57 -0.97 12.47
C ALA A 85 -8.58 -0.93 13.62
N ARG A 86 -9.52 -1.88 13.65
CA ARG A 86 -10.47 -2.02 14.77
C ARG A 86 -9.75 -2.33 16.08
N ARG A 87 -8.77 -3.23 16.06
CA ARG A 87 -7.92 -3.54 17.23
C ARG A 87 -7.13 -2.31 17.70
N ALA A 88 -6.57 -1.54 16.78
CA ALA A 88 -5.83 -0.32 17.09
C ALA A 88 -6.74 0.71 17.79
N ARG A 89 -7.96 0.94 17.25
CA ARG A 89 -8.95 1.81 17.91
C ARG A 89 -9.33 1.34 19.30
N ALA A 90 -9.61 0.04 19.46
CA ALA A 90 -9.92 -0.53 20.77
C ALA A 90 -8.78 -0.37 21.78
N ALA A 91 -7.53 -0.28 21.32
CA ALA A 91 -6.36 -0.01 22.14
C ALA A 91 -6.10 1.49 22.40
N GLY A 92 -6.91 2.39 21.85
CA GLY A 92 -6.80 3.84 22.02
C GLY A 92 -5.94 4.56 20.98
N TYR A 93 -5.63 3.90 19.85
CA TYR A 93 -4.98 4.55 18.71
C TYR A 93 -6.01 5.12 17.74
N ASP A 94 -5.61 6.13 16.96
CA ASP A 94 -6.30 6.54 15.74
C ASP A 94 -5.56 5.98 14.51
N PRO A 95 -6.01 4.83 13.95
CA PRO A 95 -5.34 4.23 12.81
C PRO A 95 -5.66 5.05 11.55
N THR A 96 -4.73 5.90 11.14
CA THR A 96 -4.88 6.74 9.93
C THR A 96 -4.16 6.11 8.74
N LEU A 97 -4.89 5.95 7.63
CA LEU A 97 -4.39 5.41 6.38
C LEU A 97 -4.01 6.52 5.40
N PHE A 98 -2.81 6.40 4.85
CA PHE A 98 -2.39 7.07 3.62
C PHE A 98 -2.13 5.97 2.60
N GLY A 99 -2.96 5.89 1.56
CA GLY A 99 -2.94 4.74 0.64
C GLY A 99 -4.29 4.07 0.48
N TYR A 100 -4.23 2.75 0.32
CA TYR A 100 -5.36 1.86 0.09
C TYR A 100 -5.08 0.49 0.70
N THR A 101 -6.13 -0.29 0.92
CA THR A 101 -6.03 -1.63 1.53
C THR A 101 -6.47 -2.76 0.61
N ASP A 102 -6.92 -2.42 -0.61
CA ASP A 102 -7.37 -3.42 -1.60
C ASP A 102 -8.51 -4.29 -1.05
N THR A 103 -9.45 -3.63 -0.35
CA THR A 103 -10.57 -4.28 0.34
C THR A 103 -11.88 -3.95 -0.34
N SER A 104 -12.51 -4.96 -0.93
CA SER A 104 -13.84 -4.84 -1.53
C SER A 104 -14.93 -4.88 -0.46
N VAL A 105 -15.97 -4.06 -0.64
CA VAL A 105 -17.06 -3.92 0.32
C VAL A 105 -17.86 -5.21 0.45
N ASP A 106 -18.28 -5.55 1.67
CA ASP A 106 -19.26 -6.60 1.90
C ASP A 106 -20.62 -6.18 1.31
N PRO A 107 -21.15 -6.86 0.28
CA PRO A 107 -22.41 -6.45 -0.35
C PRO A 107 -23.60 -6.51 0.63
N ARG A 108 -23.49 -7.26 1.73
CA ARG A 108 -24.53 -7.34 2.77
C ARG A 108 -24.71 -6.04 3.55
N THR A 109 -23.76 -5.11 3.47
CA THR A 109 -23.84 -3.80 4.13
C THR A 109 -24.28 -2.68 3.19
N VAL A 110 -24.48 -2.99 1.91
CA VAL A 110 -24.86 -2.03 0.88
C VAL A 110 -26.33 -2.22 0.54
N VAL A 111 -27.13 -1.16 0.73
CA VAL A 111 -28.58 -1.18 0.46
C VAL A 111 -28.89 -0.82 -0.98
N ASP A 112 -28.14 0.15 -1.53
CA ASP A 112 -28.32 0.61 -2.91
C ASP A 112 -27.59 -0.33 -3.89
N PRO A 113 -28.30 -1.02 -4.79
CA PRO A 113 -27.67 -1.92 -5.76
C PRO A 113 -26.76 -1.19 -6.77
N ASP A 114 -26.90 0.12 -6.92
CA ASP A 114 -26.07 0.93 -7.83
C ASP A 114 -24.90 1.63 -7.13
N ASP A 115 -24.71 1.39 -5.83
CA ASP A 115 -23.61 1.96 -5.06
C ASP A 115 -22.25 1.64 -5.73
N PRO A 116 -21.44 2.67 -6.05
CA PRO A 116 -20.19 2.48 -6.78
C PRO A 116 -19.19 1.58 -6.04
N ARG A 117 -19.29 1.46 -4.70
CA ARG A 117 -18.42 0.58 -3.90
C ARG A 117 -18.57 -0.89 -4.26
N LEU A 118 -19.71 -1.30 -4.84
CA LEU A 118 -19.93 -2.67 -5.33
C LEU A 118 -19.11 -2.99 -6.58
N ARG A 119 -18.56 -1.97 -7.26
CA ARG A 119 -17.76 -2.10 -8.48
C ARG A 119 -16.28 -1.74 -8.24
N ASP A 120 -15.92 -1.39 -7.01
CA ASP A 120 -14.57 -1.01 -6.59
C ASP A 120 -13.95 -2.14 -5.73
N TYR A 121 -12.71 -2.52 -6.05
CA TYR A 121 -11.96 -3.48 -5.26
C TYR A 121 -10.80 -2.86 -4.46
N GLU A 122 -10.44 -1.61 -4.73
CA GLU A 122 -9.32 -0.91 -4.09
C GLU A 122 -9.72 -0.16 -2.80
N GLY A 123 -10.89 -0.50 -2.25
CA GLY A 123 -11.47 0.18 -1.09
C GLY A 123 -10.63 0.13 0.18
N VAL A 124 -11.04 0.97 1.14
CA VAL A 124 -10.43 1.11 2.46
C VAL A 124 -11.08 0.19 3.48
N LEU A 125 -10.25 -0.55 4.21
CA LEU A 125 -10.67 -1.50 5.23
C LEU A 125 -11.40 -0.76 6.37
N PRO A 126 -12.62 -1.19 6.74
CA PRO A 126 -13.38 -0.54 7.79
C PRO A 126 -12.64 -0.49 9.13
N GLY A 127 -12.47 0.72 9.65
CA GLY A 127 -11.78 1.00 10.91
C GLY A 127 -10.67 2.04 10.75
N PHE A 128 -10.09 2.20 9.57
CA PHE A 128 -9.13 3.27 9.31
C PHE A 128 -9.81 4.65 9.23
N THR A 129 -9.11 5.69 9.70
CA THR A 129 -9.36 7.08 9.30
C THR A 129 -8.65 7.32 7.97
N GLU A 130 -9.35 7.80 6.95
CA GLU A 130 -8.72 8.14 5.67
C GLU A 130 -7.98 9.48 5.82
N GLY A 131 -6.65 9.45 5.80
CA GLY A 131 -5.83 10.66 5.73
C GLY A 131 -5.74 11.18 4.30
N THR A 132 -5.31 10.29 3.40
CA THR A 132 -5.31 10.49 1.95
C THR A 132 -5.45 9.15 1.27
N VAL A 133 -6.41 9.02 0.35
CA VAL A 133 -6.55 7.82 -0.47
C VAL A 133 -5.66 7.93 -1.71
N LEU A 134 -4.95 6.85 -2.00
CA LEU A 134 -4.11 6.69 -3.18
C LEU A 134 -4.38 5.30 -3.73
N THR A 135 -5.36 5.15 -4.62
CA THR A 135 -5.60 3.89 -5.33
C THR A 135 -5.08 4.00 -6.77
N TRP A 136 -4.87 2.87 -7.44
CA TRP A 136 -4.43 2.89 -8.84
C TRP A 136 -5.49 3.49 -9.77
N GLU A 137 -6.77 3.22 -9.49
CA GLU A 137 -7.90 3.72 -10.28
C GLU A 137 -8.31 5.16 -9.91
N ARG A 138 -7.90 5.66 -8.73
CA ARG A 138 -8.30 6.97 -8.22
C ARG A 138 -7.13 7.70 -7.52
N MET A 139 -6.30 8.33 -8.34
CA MET A 139 -5.13 9.10 -7.90
C MET A 139 -5.46 10.54 -7.46
N ASP A 140 -6.58 11.09 -7.93
CA ASP A 140 -6.93 12.52 -7.75
C ASP A 140 -6.85 13.02 -6.29
N PRO A 141 -7.30 12.26 -5.26
CA PRO A 141 -7.20 12.73 -3.88
C PRO A 141 -5.75 12.93 -3.42
N TRP A 142 -4.83 12.08 -3.88
CA TRP A 142 -3.41 12.23 -3.57
C TRP A 142 -2.76 13.38 -4.33
N LEU A 143 -3.11 13.56 -5.60
CA LEU A 143 -2.66 14.71 -6.38
C LEU A 143 -3.09 16.03 -5.71
N ALA A 144 -4.37 16.17 -5.38
CA ALA A 144 -4.88 17.36 -4.69
C ALA A 144 -4.18 17.58 -3.32
N TRP A 145 -3.86 16.49 -2.62
CA TRP A 145 -3.11 16.55 -1.36
C TRP A 145 -1.67 17.06 -1.53
N LEU A 146 -1.00 16.71 -2.65
CA LEU A 146 0.32 17.21 -3.03
C LEU A 146 0.27 18.69 -3.45
N GLU A 147 -0.70 19.08 -4.29
CA GLU A 147 -0.88 20.49 -4.71
C GLU A 147 -1.11 21.40 -3.51
N ALA A 148 -1.95 20.98 -2.56
CA ALA A 148 -2.20 21.72 -1.33
C ALA A 148 -0.94 21.92 -0.46
N ARG A 149 0.14 21.17 -0.71
CA ARG A 149 1.45 21.29 -0.05
C ARG A 149 2.49 22.03 -0.89
N GLY A 150 2.08 22.60 -2.02
CA GLY A 150 2.92 23.40 -2.89
C GLY A 150 3.78 22.58 -3.86
N HIS A 151 3.45 21.30 -4.09
CA HIS A 151 4.09 20.52 -5.13
C HIS A 151 3.51 20.86 -6.51
N THR A 152 4.38 21.13 -7.48
CA THR A 152 3.99 21.25 -8.89
C THR A 152 3.78 19.86 -9.47
N LEU A 153 2.56 19.59 -9.96
CA LEU A 153 2.22 18.30 -10.55
C LEU A 153 2.38 18.29 -12.07
N PRO A 154 2.68 17.12 -12.66
CA PRO A 154 2.70 16.94 -14.10
C PRO A 154 1.29 16.92 -14.71
N GLY A 155 1.19 16.84 -16.04
CA GLY A 155 -0.11 16.90 -16.74
C GLY A 155 -1.01 15.69 -16.47
N THR A 156 -0.41 14.53 -16.21
CA THR A 156 -1.11 13.30 -15.80
C THR A 156 -0.38 12.62 -14.66
N TRP A 157 -1.10 11.89 -13.79
CA TRP A 157 -0.47 11.17 -12.69
C TRP A 157 0.58 10.15 -13.13
N ARG A 158 0.44 9.60 -14.35
CA ARG A 158 1.36 8.58 -14.87
C ARG A 158 2.78 9.12 -15.02
N GLU A 159 2.89 10.41 -15.35
CA GLU A 159 4.17 11.12 -15.48
C GLU A 159 4.92 11.25 -14.15
N LEU A 160 4.27 11.03 -12.99
CA LEU A 160 4.96 10.95 -11.70
C LEU A 160 5.92 9.75 -11.63
N PHE A 161 5.62 8.70 -12.39
CA PHE A 161 6.43 7.49 -12.49
C PHE A 161 7.39 7.52 -13.67
N ASP A 162 7.38 8.57 -14.48
CA ASP A 162 8.32 8.68 -15.59
C ASP A 162 9.74 8.82 -15.06
N PRO A 163 10.72 8.19 -15.72
CA PRO A 163 12.11 8.43 -15.45
C PRO A 163 12.51 9.89 -15.76
N LEU A 164 13.58 10.35 -15.11
CA LEU A 164 14.27 11.57 -15.49
C LEU A 164 14.68 11.49 -16.98
N PRO A 165 14.28 12.48 -17.80
CA PRO A 165 14.79 12.61 -19.16
C PRO A 165 16.31 12.74 -19.15
N ASP A 166 16.97 12.17 -20.17
CA ASP A 166 18.40 12.34 -20.43
C ASP A 166 19.33 11.93 -19.27
N TYR A 167 18.89 11.02 -18.39
CA TYR A 167 19.72 10.52 -17.31
C TYR A 167 20.96 9.78 -17.87
N PRO A 168 22.18 10.10 -17.42
CA PRO A 168 23.40 9.49 -17.95
C PRO A 168 23.37 7.96 -17.94
N GLY A 169 23.56 7.34 -19.10
CA GLY A 169 23.52 5.88 -19.28
C GLY A 169 22.12 5.29 -19.47
N ALA A 170 21.05 6.10 -19.50
CA ALA A 170 19.70 5.63 -19.81
C ALA A 170 19.50 5.27 -21.29
N GLU A 171 20.38 5.72 -22.19
CA GLU A 171 20.33 5.36 -23.62
C GLU A 171 20.71 3.89 -23.86
N ASP A 172 21.55 3.34 -22.99
CA ASP A 172 22.10 1.98 -23.09
C ASP A 172 21.38 0.97 -22.17
N HIS A 173 20.43 1.44 -21.35
CA HIS A 173 19.74 0.65 -20.34
C HIS A 173 18.22 0.84 -20.39
N PRO A 174 17.41 -0.19 -20.10
CA PRO A 174 15.95 -0.06 -20.08
C PRO A 174 15.48 0.98 -19.05
N SER A 175 14.22 1.42 -19.17
CA SER A 175 13.58 2.50 -18.39
C SER A 175 13.65 2.42 -16.85
N ALA A 176 14.22 1.35 -16.30
CA ALA A 176 14.44 1.14 -14.87
C ALA A 176 15.73 1.79 -14.33
N TRP A 177 16.60 2.34 -15.18
CA TRP A 177 17.90 2.90 -14.74
C TRP A 177 17.83 4.35 -14.28
N ALA A 178 17.01 5.14 -14.97
CA ALA A 178 16.79 6.53 -14.62
C ALA A 178 15.82 6.62 -13.43
N PRO A 179 16.15 7.39 -12.37
CA PRO A 179 15.24 7.56 -11.24
C PRO A 179 14.01 8.36 -11.67
N SER A 180 12.96 8.37 -10.85
CA SER A 180 11.77 9.19 -11.10
C SER A 180 12.14 10.66 -11.25
N ARG A 181 11.36 11.41 -12.05
CA ARG A 181 11.52 12.87 -12.22
C ARG A 181 11.49 13.64 -10.92
N PHE A 182 10.78 13.12 -9.94
CA PHE A 182 10.59 13.75 -8.64
C PHE A 182 11.60 13.16 -7.63
N PRO A 183 12.35 14.00 -6.91
CA PRO A 183 13.23 13.54 -5.84
C PRO A 183 12.40 12.96 -4.68
N ALA A 184 12.98 11.96 -4.01
CA ALA A 184 12.42 11.34 -2.81
C ALA A 184 12.44 12.28 -1.59
#